data_AF-A0A835HSS4-F1
#
_entry.id   AF-A0A835HSS4-F1
#
_cell.length_a   1.000
_cell.length_b   1.000
_cell.length_c   1.000
_cell.angle_alpha   90.00
_cell.angle_beta   90.00
_cell.angle_gamma   90.00
#
_symmetry.space_group_name_H-M   'P 1'
#
loop_
_entity.id
_entity.type
_entity.pdbx_description
1 polymer ?
#
loop_
_entity_poly.entity_id
_entity_poly.type
_entity_poly.pdbx_seq_one_letter_code
_entity_poly.pdbx_strand_id
1 'polypeptide(L)'
;MTVDRFEIRSFKLVMDDTVNEDVINDVYVNAWIYFAIKHNVRMLELSYPWEKLPDCVFKCHTLTESRLEYVDFHLPSTVSLPGLKILKLTANAIYGEKLTENLFSSCHVLA
;
A
#
# COMPACT_ATOMS: atom_id res chain seq x y z
N MET A 1 -18.27 -11.08 28.52
CA MET A 1 -16.94 -11.57 28.12
C MET A 1 -16.68 -11.05 26.71
N THR A 2 -15.95 -9.95 26.58
CA THR A 2 -15.56 -9.38 25.28
C THR A 2 -14.42 -10.21 24.70
N VAL A 3 -14.65 -10.80 23.53
CA VAL A 3 -13.61 -11.44 22.73
C VAL A 3 -12.72 -10.32 22.17
N ASP A 4 -11.44 -10.31 22.55
CA ASP A 4 -10.46 -9.36 22.04
C ASP A 4 -10.37 -9.50 20.51
N ARG A 5 -10.69 -8.44 19.75
CA ARG A 5 -10.53 -8.43 18.29
C ARG A 5 -9.10 -8.00 17.98
N PHE A 6 -8.31 -8.87 17.36
CA PHE A 6 -6.95 -8.55 16.94
C PHE A 6 -6.96 -7.40 15.89
N GLU A 7 -6.39 -6.24 16.22
CA GLU A 7 -6.19 -5.11 15.30
C GLU A 7 -4.81 -5.18 14.63
N ILE A 8 -4.77 -5.16 13.30
CA ILE A 8 -3.51 -5.07 12.55
C ILE A 8 -2.97 -3.64 12.62
N ARG A 9 -1.71 -3.47 13.05
CA ARG A 9 -1.02 -2.16 13.10
C ARG A 9 -0.02 -1.94 11.96
N SER A 10 0.64 -3.00 11.51
CA SER A 10 1.60 -2.94 10.42
C SER A 10 1.54 -4.22 9.59
N PHE A 11 1.55 -4.06 8.28
CA PHE A 11 1.64 -5.15 7.33
C PHE A 11 2.87 -4.93 6.44
N LYS A 12 3.71 -5.96 6.32
CA LYS A 12 4.94 -5.91 5.51
C LYS A 12 5.06 -7.11 4.61
N LEU A 13 5.45 -6.83 3.38
CA LEU A 13 5.69 -7.81 2.35
C LEU A 13 6.95 -7.42 1.59
N VAL A 14 8.04 -8.13 1.87
CA VAL A 14 9.37 -7.91 1.31
C VAL A 14 9.86 -9.23 0.76
N MET A 15 10.27 -9.23 -0.50
CA MET A 15 10.87 -10.40 -1.13
C MET A 15 12.38 -10.19 -1.25
N ASP A 16 13.13 -11.29 -1.11
CA ASP A 16 14.59 -11.31 -1.19
C ASP A 16 15.01 -11.51 -2.66
N ASP A 17 16.05 -10.78 -3.10
CA ASP A 17 16.61 -10.81 -4.45
C ASP A 17 17.14 -12.19 -4.89
N THR A 18 17.22 -13.15 -3.97
CA THR A 18 17.65 -14.53 -4.22
C THR A 18 16.51 -15.48 -4.63
N VAL A 19 15.25 -15.02 -4.63
CA VAL A 19 14.09 -15.84 -5.00
C VAL A 19 13.93 -15.84 -6.52
N ASN A 20 13.88 -17.03 -7.15
CA ASN A 20 13.59 -17.17 -8.58
C ASN A 20 12.22 -16.56 -8.91
N GLU A 21 12.18 -15.65 -9.90
CA GLU A 21 10.94 -14.99 -10.38
C GLU A 21 9.84 -16.01 -10.74
N ASP A 22 10.24 -17.18 -11.24
CA ASP A 22 9.37 -18.30 -11.62
C ASP A 22 8.72 -19.04 -10.43
N VAL A 23 9.00 -18.65 -9.18
CA VAL A 23 8.47 -19.28 -7.95
C VAL A 23 7.35 -18.46 -7.29
N ILE A 24 6.99 -17.27 -7.80
CA ILE A 24 5.88 -16.48 -7.24
C ILE A 24 4.60 -16.70 -8.04
N ASN A 25 3.83 -17.68 -7.59
CA ASN A 25 2.39 -17.80 -7.80
C ASN A 25 1.91 -18.97 -6.95
N ASP A 26 0.69 -19.07 -6.49
CA ASP A 26 -0.52 -18.37 -6.85
C ASP A 26 -1.19 -17.96 -5.55
N VAL A 27 -2.21 -17.11 -5.55
CA VAL A 27 -2.89 -16.86 -4.27
C VAL A 27 -2.02 -16.11 -3.24
N TYR A 28 -0.81 -15.69 -3.59
CA TYR A 28 0.18 -14.95 -2.83
C TYR A 28 -0.18 -13.57 -2.27
N VAL A 29 -0.37 -12.53 -3.05
CA VAL A 29 -1.43 -12.36 -4.03
C VAL A 29 -2.84 -12.35 -3.42
N ASN A 30 -3.39 -13.37 -2.78
CA ASN A 30 -4.85 -13.44 -2.64
C ASN A 30 -5.57 -12.62 -1.56
N ALA A 31 -5.30 -12.63 -0.28
CA ALA A 31 -4.04 -12.62 0.42
C ALA A 31 -3.20 -11.46 -0.05
N TRP A 32 -1.96 -11.53 0.31
CA TRP A 32 -1.21 -10.63 1.12
C TRP A 32 -1.70 -10.19 2.52
N ILE A 33 -2.53 -9.24 2.74
CA ILE A 33 -3.18 -8.56 1.70
C ILE A 33 -4.66 -8.85 2.00
N TYR A 34 -5.47 -9.45 1.11
CA TYR A 34 -6.94 -9.32 1.09
C TYR A 34 -7.30 -7.95 1.67
N PHE A 35 -6.51 -7.01 1.17
CA PHE A 35 -6.21 -5.70 1.65
C PHE A 35 -5.88 -5.49 3.14
N ALA A 36 -4.68 -5.97 3.49
CA ALA A 36 -4.20 -6.43 4.79
C ALA A 36 -5.35 -6.53 5.78
N ILE A 37 -6.32 -7.34 5.31
CA ILE A 37 -7.68 -7.81 5.62
C ILE A 37 -8.84 -6.82 5.85
N LYS A 38 -9.09 -5.96 4.87
CA LYS A 38 -10.29 -5.11 4.84
C LYS A 38 -10.33 -4.22 6.08
N HIS A 39 -9.17 -3.68 6.37
CA HIS A 39 -8.66 -3.67 7.74
C HIS A 39 -8.13 -2.32 8.07
N ASN A 40 -7.99 -2.15 9.36
CA ASN A 40 -7.48 -0.94 9.91
C ASN A 40 -5.95 -0.81 9.77
N VAL A 41 -5.37 -1.16 8.61
CA VAL A 41 -3.93 -1.14 8.36
C VAL A 41 -3.43 0.29 8.48
N ARG A 42 -2.51 0.51 9.43
CA ARG A 42 -1.92 1.81 9.74
C ARG A 42 -0.53 1.99 9.15
N MET A 43 0.22 0.92 8.92
CA MET A 43 1.47 0.94 8.16
C MET A 43 1.51 -0.18 7.11
N LEU A 44 1.82 0.18 5.87
CA LEU A 44 1.98 -0.72 4.73
C LEU A 44 3.43 -0.64 4.22
N GLU A 45 4.12 -1.76 4.13
CA GLU A 45 5.45 -1.87 3.50
C GLU A 45 5.44 -2.94 2.41
N LEU A 46 5.77 -2.55 1.17
CA LEU A 46 5.85 -3.41 0.00
C LEU A 46 7.23 -3.24 -0.64
N SER A 47 7.98 -4.34 -0.80
CA SER A 47 9.29 -4.36 -1.48
C SER A 47 9.37 -5.58 -2.40
N TYR A 48 9.01 -5.37 -3.66
CA TYR A 48 9.04 -6.30 -4.80
C TYR A 48 8.46 -5.59 -6.04
N PRO A 49 8.83 -5.94 -7.29
CA PRO A 49 8.17 -5.50 -8.53
C PRO A 49 6.70 -5.94 -8.63
N TRP A 50 5.84 -5.32 -7.81
CA TRP A 50 4.39 -5.43 -7.94
C TRP A 50 3.98 -4.64 -9.18
N GLU A 51 3.45 -5.32 -10.18
CA GLU A 51 3.05 -4.67 -11.43
C GLU A 51 1.87 -3.70 -11.26
N LYS A 52 0.98 -3.95 -10.28
CA LYS A 52 -0.21 -3.11 -10.01
C LYS A 52 -0.63 -3.11 -8.53
N LEU A 53 -0.85 -1.93 -7.98
CA LEU A 53 -1.55 -1.75 -6.69
C LEU A 53 -3.07 -1.58 -6.91
N PRO A 54 -3.94 -2.21 -6.10
CA PRO A 54 -5.38 -2.03 -6.21
C PRO A 54 -5.86 -0.67 -5.67
N ASP A 55 -6.89 -0.09 -6.30
CA ASP A 55 -7.47 1.22 -5.95
C ASP A 55 -7.84 1.38 -4.47
N CYS A 56 -8.24 0.28 -3.80
CA CYS A 56 -8.63 0.30 -2.39
C CYS A 56 -7.48 0.71 -1.46
N VAL A 57 -6.22 0.52 -1.87
CA VAL A 57 -5.02 0.99 -1.15
C VAL A 57 -5.06 2.52 -1.01
N PHE A 58 -5.39 3.21 -2.10
CA PHE A 58 -5.43 4.68 -2.17
C PHE A 58 -6.69 5.30 -1.56
N LYS A 59 -7.58 4.47 -0.98
CA LYS A 59 -8.81 4.90 -0.29
C LYS A 59 -8.86 4.39 1.16
N CYS A 60 -7.73 3.89 1.68
CA CYS A 60 -7.65 3.31 3.01
C CYS A 60 -7.57 4.42 4.09
N HIS A 61 -8.65 4.62 4.84
CA HIS A 61 -8.77 5.70 5.83
C HIS A 61 -7.90 5.50 7.07
N THR A 62 -7.52 4.27 7.32
CA THR A 62 -6.75 3.85 8.49
C THR A 62 -5.25 3.88 8.23
N LEU A 63 -4.84 4.00 6.97
CA LEU A 63 -3.43 4.04 6.58
C LEU A 63 -2.78 5.34 7.05
N THR A 64 -1.77 5.20 7.91
CA THR A 64 -0.98 6.33 8.46
C THR A 64 0.43 6.39 7.90
N GLU A 65 0.95 5.27 7.40
CA GLU A 65 2.28 5.15 6.84
C GLU A 65 2.28 4.19 5.65
N SER A 66 2.87 4.61 4.54
CA SER A 66 3.07 3.78 3.34
C SER A 66 4.54 3.81 2.93
N ARG A 67 5.12 2.64 2.70
CA ARG A 67 6.49 2.42 2.26
C ARG A 67 6.48 1.50 1.05
N LEU A 68 6.79 2.04 -0.11
CA LEU A 68 6.78 1.30 -1.35
C LEU A 68 8.19 1.31 -1.93
N GLU A 69 8.73 0.14 -2.19
CA GLU A 69 10.07 -0.07 -2.72
C GLU A 69 10.00 -1.00 -3.93
N TYR A 70 10.57 -0.59 -5.06
CA TYR A 70 10.50 -1.32 -6.33
C TYR A 70 9.07 -1.61 -6.80
N VAL A 71 8.09 -0.78 -6.42
CA VAL A 71 6.67 -0.96 -6.78
C VAL A 71 6.26 0.06 -7.83
N ASP A 72 5.87 -0.41 -9.00
CA ASP A 72 5.36 0.46 -10.05
C ASP A 72 3.82 0.50 -9.99
N PHE A 73 3.23 1.70 -10.03
CA PHE A 73 1.77 1.82 -9.90
C PHE A 73 1.17 3.03 -10.60
N HIS A 74 -0.10 2.86 -10.97
CA HIS A 74 -0.95 3.94 -11.46
C HIS A 74 -1.76 4.53 -10.31
N LEU A 75 -1.79 5.86 -10.22
CA LEU A 75 -2.69 6.54 -9.30
C LEU A 75 -4.12 6.56 -9.89
N PRO A 76 -5.15 6.22 -9.07
CA PRO A 76 -6.53 6.40 -9.49
C PRO A 76 -6.86 7.90 -9.60
N SER A 77 -7.91 8.23 -10.37
CA SER A 77 -8.40 9.61 -10.54
C SER A 77 -8.86 10.28 -9.24
N THR A 78 -9.08 9.50 -8.18
CA THR A 78 -9.41 9.99 -6.85
C THR A 78 -8.66 9.18 -5.80
N VAL A 79 -7.82 9.87 -5.04
CA VAL A 79 -7.12 9.36 -3.87
C VAL A 79 -7.83 9.90 -2.62
N SER A 80 -7.89 9.14 -1.54
CA SER A 80 -8.41 9.60 -0.25
C SER A 80 -7.75 8.84 0.88
N LEU A 81 -6.75 9.48 1.49
CA LEU A 81 -5.93 8.89 2.55
C LEU A 81 -5.90 9.84 3.76
N PRO A 82 -7.06 10.12 4.38
CA PRO A 82 -7.18 11.16 5.41
C PRO A 82 -6.32 10.90 6.66
N GLY A 83 -5.91 9.65 6.90
CA GLY A 83 -5.05 9.26 8.01
C GLY A 83 -3.55 9.30 7.70
N LEU A 84 -3.13 9.48 6.44
CA LEU A 84 -1.75 9.30 6.02
C LEU A 84 -0.86 10.43 6.52
N LYS A 85 0.24 10.06 7.18
CA LYS A 85 1.23 10.95 7.78
C LYS A 85 2.64 10.75 7.23
N ILE A 86 2.92 9.55 6.70
CA ILE A 86 4.23 9.19 6.16
C ILE A 86 4.01 8.46 4.83
N LEU A 87 4.68 8.96 3.80
CA LEU A 87 4.80 8.28 2.52
C LEU A 87 6.28 8.17 2.17
N LYS A 88 6.76 6.96 1.93
CA LYS A 88 8.11 6.69 1.44
C LYS A 88 8.05 5.90 0.16
N LEU A 89 8.78 6.39 -0.82
CA LEU A 89 8.89 5.84 -2.16
C LEU A 89 10.38 5.63 -2.42
N THR A 90 10.79 4.43 -2.80
CA THR A 90 12.16 4.06 -3.14
C THR A 90 12.14 3.27 -4.45
N ALA A 91 12.82 3.78 -5.47
CA ALA A 91 12.92 3.14 -6.78
C ALA A 91 11.55 2.75 -7.39
N ASN A 92 10.59 3.69 -7.41
CA ASN A 92 9.26 3.49 -7.98
C ASN A 92 9.07 4.30 -9.26
N ALA A 93 8.38 3.73 -10.25
CA ALA A 93 7.76 4.48 -11.32
C ALA A 93 6.27 4.73 -10.98
N ILE A 94 5.88 6.01 -10.99
CA ILE A 94 4.52 6.45 -10.67
C ILE A 94 3.88 7.06 -11.91
N TYR A 95 2.70 6.56 -12.26
CA TYR A 95 1.97 6.95 -13.47
C TYR A 95 0.59 7.50 -13.13
N GLY A 96 0.08 8.46 -13.92
CA GLY A 96 -1.26 9.03 -13.74
C GLY A 96 -1.35 10.52 -14.09
N GLU A 97 -2.56 11.00 -14.36
CA GLU A 97 -2.81 12.42 -14.57
C GLU A 97 -2.75 13.16 -13.23
N LYS A 98 -2.08 14.32 -13.20
CA LYS A 98 -2.05 15.22 -12.04
C LYS A 98 -1.55 14.55 -10.75
N LEU A 99 -0.45 13.80 -10.88
CA LEU A 99 0.23 13.06 -9.80
C LEU A 99 0.33 13.84 -8.48
N THR A 100 0.77 15.09 -8.55
CA THR A 100 0.98 15.95 -7.38
C THR A 100 -0.34 16.47 -6.80
N GLU A 101 -1.27 16.91 -7.65
CA GLU A 101 -2.56 17.42 -7.19
C GLU A 101 -3.36 16.34 -6.46
N ASN A 102 -3.39 15.10 -6.97
CA ASN A 102 -4.21 14.02 -6.42
C ASN A 102 -3.65 13.43 -5.12
N LEU A 103 -2.33 13.29 -5.00
CA LEU A 103 -1.70 12.68 -3.82
C LEU A 103 -1.68 13.65 -2.62
N PHE A 104 -1.34 14.92 -2.86
CA PHE A 104 -1.14 15.91 -1.79
C PHE A 104 -2.43 16.62 -1.37
N SER A 105 -3.41 16.82 -2.26
CA SER A 105 -4.72 17.36 -1.87
C SER A 105 -5.51 16.42 -0.95
N SER A 106 -5.23 15.11 -1.04
CA SER A 106 -5.92 14.05 -0.29
C SER A 106 -5.31 13.79 1.10
N CYS A 107 -4.16 14.41 1.41
CA CYS A 107 -3.39 14.21 2.63
C CYS A 107 -3.21 15.53 3.40
N HIS A 108 -4.25 16.00 4.10
CA HIS A 108 -4.24 17.26 4.86
C HIS A 108 -3.14 17.36 5.96
N VAL A 109 -2.45 16.25 6.27
CA VAL A 109 -1.42 16.16 7.32
C VAL A 109 0.02 16.20 6.74
N LEU A 110 0.18 16.02 5.43
CA LEU A 110 1.47 16.02 4.73
C LEU A 110 1.80 17.37 4.06
N ALA A 111 0.90 18.36 4.19
CA ALA A 111 1.04 19.72 3.68
C ALA A 111 1.88 20.61 4.61
#